data_AF-A0A956ZW70-F1
#
_entry.id   AF-A0A956ZW70-F1
#
_cell.length_a   1.000
_cell.length_b   1.000
_cell.length_c   1.000
_cell.angle_alpha   90.00
_cell.angle_beta   90.00
_cell.angle_gamma   90.00
#
_symmetry.space_group_name_H-M   'P 1'
#
loop_
_entity.id
_entity.type
_entity.pdbx_description
1 polymer ?
#
loop_
_entity_poly.entity_id
_entity_poly.type
_entity_poly.pdbx_seq_one_letter_code
_entity_poly.pdbx_strand_id
1 'polypeptide(L)'
;MNVLVERLKADLLTFPSWEIWLLCLGILALYAVIAFEINRRTGLFTFKRSSLPPYKLFSLFIIAIFSPSLLEESLYRGLFIPRVSEAFSQPSYAGLIGLSLFLYVAAHPLIAWLVWPWSRQIFYRPAFLAIVFLLGLACTLVYLISHSLWPAILIHWFTIVVWKLFYGGPDFGFDNSPKALVKTG
;
A
#
# COMPACT_ATOMS: atom_id res chain seq x y z
N MET A 1 21.10 5.00 21.99
CA MET A 1 20.71 4.64 20.61
C MET A 1 19.21 4.83 20.47
N ASN A 2 18.71 5.40 19.36
CA ASN A 2 17.29 5.72 19.20
C ASN A 2 16.48 4.44 18.94
N VAL A 3 15.52 4.12 19.81
CA VAL A 3 14.67 2.90 19.75
C VAL A 3 14.02 2.72 18.38
N LEU A 4 13.60 3.82 17.74
CA LEU A 4 12.95 3.78 16.43
C LEU A 4 13.91 3.33 15.32
N VAL A 5 15.17 3.75 15.39
CA VAL A 5 16.20 3.38 14.42
C VAL A 5 16.54 1.90 14.54
N GLU A 6 16.67 1.40 15.76
CA GLU A 6 16.96 -0.02 16.00
C GLU A 6 15.80 -0.92 15.57
N ARG A 7 14.56 -0.47 15.78
CA ARG A 7 13.38 -1.19 15.29
C ARG A 7 13.38 -1.31 13.77
N LEU A 8 13.51 -0.19 13.06
CA LEU A 8 13.52 -0.18 11.59
C LEU A 8 14.66 -1.03 11.02
N LYS A 9 15.87 -0.94 11.60
CA LYS A 9 16.98 -1.81 11.22
C LYS A 9 16.61 -3.28 11.39
N ALA A 10 16.08 -3.64 12.55
CA ALA A 10 15.73 -5.02 12.82
C ALA A 10 14.63 -5.50 11.86
N ASP A 11 13.63 -4.68 11.55
CA ASP A 11 12.53 -5.03 10.63
C ASP A 11 13.01 -5.25 9.19
N LEU A 12 13.98 -4.44 8.74
CA LEU A 12 14.57 -4.53 7.40
C LEU A 12 15.61 -5.66 7.29
N LEU A 13 16.26 -6.02 8.39
CA LEU A 13 17.27 -7.09 8.42
C LEU A 13 16.66 -8.47 8.70
N THR A 14 15.40 -8.54 9.14
CA THR A 14 14.69 -9.80 9.35
C THR A 14 14.17 -10.32 8.02
N PHE A 15 14.63 -11.50 7.60
CA PHE A 15 14.12 -12.20 6.42
C PHE A 15 13.26 -13.40 6.85
N PRO A 16 11.98 -13.48 6.41
CA PRO A 16 11.12 -14.59 6.79
C PRO A 16 11.55 -15.91 6.16
N SER A 17 11.17 -17.02 6.79
CA SER A 17 11.30 -18.35 6.21
C SER A 17 10.34 -18.54 5.02
N TRP A 18 10.54 -19.58 4.21
CA TRP A 18 9.73 -19.83 3.02
C TRP A 18 8.26 -20.15 3.37
N GLU A 19 8.01 -20.78 4.51
CA GLU A 19 6.66 -21.08 5.00
C GLU A 19 5.88 -19.78 5.25
N ILE A 20 6.53 -18.79 5.85
CA ILE A 20 5.94 -17.47 6.09
C ILE A 20 5.70 -16.76 4.76
N TRP A 21 6.62 -16.88 3.79
CA TRP A 21 6.38 -16.33 2.45
C TRP A 21 5.17 -16.95 1.75
N LEU A 22 4.96 -18.27 1.86
CA LEU A 22 3.76 -18.91 1.32
C LEU A 22 2.48 -18.43 1.98
N LEU A 23 2.50 -18.22 3.31
CA LEU A 23 1.37 -17.64 4.02
C LEU A 23 1.09 -16.20 3.55
N CYS A 24 2.13 -15.39 3.36
CA CYS A 24 2.01 -14.03 2.83
C CYS A 24 1.42 -14.02 1.41
N LEU A 25 1.79 -14.99 0.58
CA LEU A 25 1.20 -15.17 -0.75
C LEU A 25 -0.30 -15.51 -0.66
N GLY A 26 -0.69 -16.36 0.30
CA GLY A 26 -2.10 -16.65 0.57
C GLY A 26 -2.89 -15.40 0.97
N ILE A 27 -2.31 -14.55 1.83
CA ILE A 27 -2.92 -13.26 2.23
C ILE A 27 -3.03 -12.32 1.03
N LEU A 28 -2.00 -12.22 0.18
CA LEU A 28 -2.05 -11.45 -1.07
C LEU A 28 -3.14 -11.94 -2.01
N ALA A 29 -3.28 -13.26 -2.18
CA ALA A 29 -4.30 -13.85 -3.04
C ALA A 29 -5.71 -13.55 -2.53
N LEU A 30 -5.95 -13.68 -1.21
CA LEU A 30 -7.22 -13.33 -0.59
C LEU A 30 -7.55 -11.84 -0.78
N TYR A 31 -6.58 -10.97 -0.51
CA TYR A 31 -6.71 -9.53 -0.77
C TYR A 31 -7.09 -9.26 -2.23
N ALA A 32 -6.38 -9.87 -3.18
CA ALA A 32 -6.61 -9.67 -4.61
C ALA A 32 -8.01 -10.10 -5.04
N VAL A 33 -8.52 -11.23 -4.53
CA VAL A 33 -9.89 -11.70 -4.80
C VAL A 33 -10.93 -10.71 -4.30
N ILE A 34 -10.79 -10.22 -3.06
CA ILE A 34 -11.74 -9.25 -2.49
C ILE A 34 -11.66 -7.91 -3.23
N ALA A 35 -10.46 -7.41 -3.51
CA ALA A 35 -10.26 -6.17 -4.24
C ALA A 35 -10.83 -6.25 -5.66
N PHE A 36 -10.63 -7.39 -6.34
CA PHE A 36 -11.23 -7.66 -7.65
C PHE A 36 -12.76 -7.65 -7.59
N GLU A 37 -13.35 -8.30 -6.59
CA GLU A 37 -14.81 -8.35 -6.43
C GLU A 37 -15.39 -6.96 -6.13
N ILE A 38 -14.73 -6.16 -5.28
CA ILE A 38 -15.11 -4.75 -5.06
C ILE A 38 -15.06 -3.99 -6.37
N ASN A 39 -13.98 -4.13 -7.15
CA ASN A 39 -13.85 -3.47 -8.44
C ASN A 39 -14.96 -3.87 -9.40
N ARG A 40 -15.26 -5.17 -9.50
CA ARG A 40 -16.29 -5.73 -10.38
C ARG A 40 -17.68 -5.19 -10.05
N ARG A 41 -18.02 -5.02 -8.76
CA ARG A 41 -19.32 -4.50 -8.32
C ARG A 41 -19.47 -2.99 -8.46
N THR A 42 -18.37 -2.26 -8.35
CA THR A 42 -18.40 -0.79 -8.26
C THR A 42 -18.00 -0.11 -9.56
N GLY A 43 -17.35 -0.84 -10.48
CA GLY A 43 -16.78 -0.28 -11.71
C GLY A 43 -15.67 0.73 -11.45
N LEU A 44 -15.03 0.69 -10.26
CA LEU A 44 -14.06 1.69 -9.83
C LEU A 44 -12.89 1.83 -10.82
N PHE A 45 -12.42 0.72 -11.36
CA PHE A 45 -11.35 0.63 -12.33
C PHE A 45 -11.77 -0.20 -13.54
N THR A 46 -11.42 0.30 -14.71
CA THR A 46 -11.56 -0.42 -15.97
C THR A 46 -10.24 -1.10 -16.31
N PHE A 47 -10.29 -2.33 -16.78
CA PHE A 47 -9.10 -2.99 -17.30
C PHE A 47 -8.57 -2.22 -18.52
N LYS A 48 -7.36 -1.67 -18.38
CA LYS A 48 -6.65 -0.92 -19.40
C LYS A 48 -5.17 -1.18 -19.22
N ARG A 49 -4.59 -1.94 -20.16
CA ARG A 49 -3.14 -2.18 -20.20
C ARG A 49 -2.42 -0.84 -20.42
N SER A 50 -1.37 -0.61 -19.64
CA SER A 50 -0.50 0.56 -19.78
C SER A 50 0.15 0.58 -21.15
N SER A 51 0.13 1.75 -21.79
CA SER A 51 0.81 2.03 -23.07
C SER A 51 2.18 2.68 -22.88
N LEU A 52 2.70 2.71 -21.64
CA LEU A 52 4.01 3.28 -21.36
C LEU A 52 5.12 2.47 -22.06
N PRO A 53 6.14 3.14 -22.62
CA PRO A 53 7.30 2.46 -23.18
C PRO A 53 8.10 1.69 -22.11
N PRO A 54 8.87 0.66 -22.48
CA PRO A 54 9.53 -0.24 -21.51
C PRO A 54 10.40 0.46 -20.46
N TYR A 55 11.14 1.51 -20.82
CA TYR A 55 11.97 2.26 -19.87
C TYR A 55 11.13 2.98 -18.79
N LYS A 56 9.93 3.49 -19.14
CA LYS A 56 9.02 4.10 -18.16
C LYS A 56 8.34 3.04 -17.29
N LEU A 57 8.07 1.85 -17.84
CA LEU A 57 7.61 0.72 -17.04
C LEU A 57 8.67 0.32 -16.02
N PHE A 58 9.94 0.20 -16.44
CA PHE A 58 11.05 -0.06 -15.54
C PHE A 58 11.15 1.00 -14.43
N SER A 59 11.11 2.29 -14.80
CA SER A 59 11.09 3.38 -13.81
C SER A 59 9.91 3.28 -12.85
N LEU A 60 8.72 2.88 -13.31
CA LEU A 60 7.56 2.65 -12.46
C LEU A 60 7.81 1.54 -11.43
N PHE A 61 8.36 0.39 -11.84
CA PHE A 61 8.70 -0.70 -10.91
C PHE A 61 9.67 -0.25 -9.82
N ILE A 62 10.72 0.48 -10.21
CA ILE A 62 11.74 0.99 -9.30
C ILE A 62 11.15 2.07 -8.38
N ILE A 63 10.45 3.06 -8.91
CA ILE A 63 9.89 4.13 -8.09
C ILE A 63 8.86 3.57 -7.12
N ALA A 64 7.96 2.69 -7.57
CA ALA A 64 6.91 2.13 -6.73
C ALA A 64 7.45 1.40 -5.49
N ILE A 65 8.62 0.74 -5.59
CA ILE A 65 9.19 0.02 -4.43
C ILE A 65 9.67 0.99 -3.35
N PHE A 66 10.20 2.16 -3.72
CA PHE A 66 10.67 3.16 -2.78
C PHE A 66 9.53 4.08 -2.31
N SER A 67 8.69 4.51 -3.24
CA SER A 67 7.53 5.38 -3.03
C SER A 67 6.37 4.94 -3.92
N PRO A 68 5.27 4.43 -3.34
CA PRO A 68 4.93 4.52 -1.92
C PRO A 68 5.48 3.40 -1.03
N SER A 69 5.87 2.23 -1.55
CA SER A 69 5.85 1.01 -0.73
C SER A 69 6.83 0.99 0.43
N LEU A 70 8.14 1.15 0.22
CA LEU A 70 9.11 1.18 1.32
C LEU A 70 8.83 2.31 2.31
N LEU A 71 8.53 3.51 1.81
CA LEU A 71 8.28 4.67 2.64
C LEU A 71 7.05 4.49 3.53
N GLU A 72 5.92 4.14 2.95
CA GLU A 72 4.66 3.98 3.68
C GLU A 72 4.72 2.77 4.62
N GLU A 73 5.27 1.64 4.19
CA GLU A 73 5.38 0.48 5.08
C GLU A 73 6.33 0.74 6.25
N SER A 74 7.46 1.43 6.02
CA SER A 74 8.36 1.83 7.11
C SER A 74 7.69 2.79 8.10
N LEU A 75 6.87 3.72 7.60
CA LEU A 75 6.14 4.67 8.45
C LEU A 75 5.00 3.99 9.22
N TYR A 76 4.10 3.30 8.52
CA TYR A 76 2.89 2.78 9.14
C TYR A 76 3.14 1.49 9.93
N ARG A 77 4.06 0.62 9.49
CA ARG A 77 4.30 -0.66 10.16
C ARG A 77 5.54 -0.56 11.04
N GLY A 78 6.66 -0.09 10.47
CA GLY A 78 7.90 0.05 11.23
C GLY A 78 7.81 1.09 12.36
N LEU A 79 7.31 2.30 12.07
CA LEU A 79 7.32 3.37 13.07
C LEU A 79 6.11 3.31 14.02
N PHE A 80 4.88 3.20 13.49
CA PHE A 80 3.68 3.27 14.34
C PHE A 80 3.33 1.98 15.07
N ILE A 81 3.74 0.81 14.57
CA ILE A 81 3.44 -0.48 15.21
C ILE A 81 4.69 -1.01 15.92
N PRO A 82 4.71 -1.06 17.25
CA PRO A 82 5.83 -1.63 17.98
C PRO A 82 6.07 -3.10 17.66
N ARG A 83 7.31 -3.55 17.88
CA ARG A 83 7.61 -4.99 17.89
C ARG A 83 6.99 -5.65 19.10
N VAL A 84 6.61 -6.92 18.97
CA VAL A 84 6.06 -7.72 20.07
C VAL A 84 7.03 -7.85 21.25
N SER A 85 8.35 -7.75 21.00
CA SER A 85 9.39 -7.72 22.02
C SER A 85 9.39 -6.45 22.88
N GLU A 86 8.71 -5.39 22.44
CA GLU A 86 8.60 -4.16 23.21
C GLU A 86 7.45 -4.27 24.21
N ALA A 87 7.72 -3.94 25.47
CA ALA A 87 6.76 -4.10 26.56
C ALA A 87 5.63 -3.07 26.46
N PHE A 88 4.54 -3.44 25.78
CA PHE A 88 3.29 -2.69 25.72
C PHE A 88 2.14 -3.50 26.33
N SER A 89 1.18 -2.81 26.95
CA SER A 89 -0.08 -3.45 27.34
C SER A 89 -0.86 -3.88 26.08
N GLN A 90 -1.61 -4.99 26.15
CA GLN A 90 -2.41 -5.48 25.01
C GLN A 90 -3.39 -4.42 24.46
N PRO A 91 -4.13 -3.66 25.31
CA PRO A 91 -4.99 -2.58 24.81
C PRO A 91 -4.22 -1.47 24.08
N SER A 92 -3.05 -1.09 24.60
CA SER A 92 -2.20 -0.08 23.95
C SER A 92 -1.69 -0.57 22.59
N TYR A 93 -1.32 -1.85 22.49
CA TYR A 93 -0.83 -2.44 21.25
C TYR A 93 -1.89 -2.47 20.15
N ALA A 94 -3.10 -2.95 20.49
CA ALA A 94 -4.24 -2.95 19.58
C ALA A 94 -4.64 -1.52 19.15
N GLY A 95 -4.60 -0.56 20.07
CA GLY A 95 -4.85 0.85 19.78
C GLY A 95 -3.86 1.44 18.77
N LEU A 96 -2.57 1.11 18.88
CA LEU A 96 -1.54 1.56 17.94
C LEU A 96 -1.70 0.93 16.55
N ILE A 97 -2.07 -0.35 16.48
CA ILE A 97 -2.40 -1.01 15.21
C ILE A 97 -3.59 -0.31 14.54
N GLY A 98 -4.67 -0.07 15.31
CA GLY A 98 -5.86 0.62 14.82
C GLY A 98 -5.56 2.04 14.34
N LEU A 99 -4.76 2.80 15.11
CA LEU A 99 -4.33 4.14 14.74
C LEU A 99 -3.48 4.13 13.47
N SER A 100 -2.51 3.23 13.36
CA SER A 100 -1.68 3.08 12.16
C SER A 100 -2.52 2.82 10.91
N LEU A 101 -3.45 1.86 10.99
CA LEU A 101 -4.34 1.52 9.88
C LEU A 101 -5.27 2.68 9.51
N PHE A 102 -5.82 3.39 10.50
CA PHE A 102 -6.62 4.58 10.28
C PHE A 102 -5.82 5.67 9.56
N LEU A 103 -4.61 5.98 10.02
CA LEU A 103 -3.75 6.99 9.41
C LEU A 103 -3.33 6.60 7.98
N TYR A 104 -3.06 5.32 7.72
CA TYR A 104 -2.75 4.81 6.38
C TYR A 104 -3.91 5.07 5.40
N VAL A 105 -5.15 4.75 5.81
CA VAL A 105 -6.33 5.00 4.97
C VAL A 105 -6.61 6.50 4.82
N ALA A 106 -6.57 7.25 5.93
CA ALA A 106 -6.83 8.69 5.95
C ALA A 106 -5.81 9.52 5.16
N ALA A 107 -4.57 9.04 5.02
CA ALA A 107 -3.54 9.70 4.22
C ALA A 107 -3.99 9.89 2.77
N HIS A 108 -4.78 8.98 2.20
CA HIS A 108 -5.21 9.04 0.81
C HIS A 108 -6.11 10.27 0.54
N PRO A 109 -7.28 10.44 1.19
CA PRO A 109 -8.08 11.64 0.99
C PRO A 109 -7.34 12.92 1.40
N LEU A 110 -6.49 12.89 2.44
CA LEU A 110 -5.70 14.06 2.84
C LEU A 110 -4.67 14.48 1.77
N ILE A 111 -3.96 13.53 1.16
CA ILE A 111 -3.05 13.79 0.04
C ILE A 111 -3.82 14.31 -1.16
N ALA A 112 -4.98 13.75 -1.46
CA ALA A 112 -5.83 14.25 -2.54
C ALA A 112 -6.33 15.68 -2.28
N TRP A 113 -6.56 16.03 -1.02
CA TRP A 113 -6.95 17.37 -0.65
C TRP A 113 -5.79 18.37 -0.78
N LEU A 114 -4.64 18.05 -0.18
CA LEU A 114 -3.54 18.99 0.07
C LEU A 114 -2.45 19.00 -1.03
N VAL A 115 -2.14 17.85 -1.61
CA VAL A 115 -0.95 17.68 -2.46
C VAL A 115 -1.32 17.36 -3.90
N TRP A 116 -2.26 16.44 -4.12
CA TRP A 116 -2.63 15.94 -5.45
C TRP A 116 -4.13 16.07 -5.73
N PRO A 117 -4.65 17.29 -5.99
CA PRO A 117 -6.08 17.51 -6.28
C PRO A 117 -6.65 16.65 -7.41
N TRP A 118 -5.83 16.30 -8.40
CA TRP A 118 -6.21 15.43 -9.51
C TRP A 118 -6.54 13.99 -9.08
N SER A 119 -6.10 13.56 -7.90
CA SER A 119 -6.39 12.21 -7.37
C SER A 119 -7.74 12.12 -6.65
N ARG A 120 -8.42 13.25 -6.35
CA ARG A 120 -9.72 13.29 -5.63
C ARG A 120 -10.80 12.43 -6.27
N GLN A 121 -10.80 12.35 -7.60
CA GLN A 121 -11.74 11.52 -8.38
C GLN A 121 -11.69 10.02 -8.03
N ILE A 122 -10.55 9.55 -7.51
CA ILE A 122 -10.35 8.16 -7.05
C ILE A 122 -10.28 8.11 -5.52
N PHE A 123 -9.45 8.96 -4.90
CA PHE A 123 -9.10 8.86 -3.48
C PHE A 123 -10.25 9.20 -2.52
N TYR A 124 -11.33 9.82 -3.02
CA TYR A 124 -12.56 10.03 -2.24
C TYR A 124 -13.63 8.96 -2.46
N ARG A 125 -13.42 8.03 -3.39
CA ARG A 125 -14.41 6.97 -3.68
C ARG A 125 -14.40 5.96 -2.52
N PRO A 126 -15.55 5.65 -1.89
CA PRO A 126 -15.59 4.67 -0.80
C PRO A 126 -15.04 3.30 -1.17
N ALA A 127 -15.29 2.86 -2.42
CA ALA A 127 -14.75 1.60 -2.93
C ALA A 127 -13.22 1.59 -2.97
N PHE A 128 -12.59 2.72 -3.31
CA PHE A 128 -11.14 2.86 -3.28
C PHE A 128 -10.62 2.77 -1.84
N LEU A 129 -11.23 3.51 -0.91
CA LEU A 129 -10.84 3.49 0.49
C LEU A 129 -11.02 2.11 1.13
N ALA A 130 -12.03 1.33 0.71
CA ALA A 130 -12.18 -0.05 1.12
C ALA A 130 -11.03 -0.94 0.63
N ILE A 131 -10.62 -0.80 -0.64
CA ILE A 131 -9.46 -1.54 -1.19
C ILE A 131 -8.17 -1.13 -0.49
N VAL A 132 -7.96 0.17 -0.23
CA VAL A 132 -6.82 0.69 0.54
C VAL A 132 -6.84 0.14 1.97
N PHE A 133 -7.98 0.15 2.65
CA PHE A 133 -8.12 -0.44 3.98
C PHE A 133 -7.74 -1.93 3.99
N LEU A 134 -8.21 -2.70 3.00
CA LEU A 134 -7.89 -4.13 2.88
C LEU A 134 -6.40 -4.37 2.60
N LEU A 135 -5.77 -3.55 1.75
CA LEU A 135 -4.33 -3.59 1.53
C LEU A 135 -3.59 -3.25 2.84
N GLY A 136 -4.08 -2.22 3.52
CA GLY A 136 -3.64 -1.77 4.82
C GLY A 136 -3.58 -2.91 5.84
N LEU A 137 -4.71 -3.61 5.95
CA LEU A 137 -4.90 -4.76 6.82
C LEU A 137 -4.00 -5.94 6.43
N ALA A 138 -3.93 -6.28 5.14
CA ALA A 138 -3.09 -7.37 4.63
C ALA A 138 -1.61 -7.13 4.96
N CYS A 139 -1.08 -5.93 4.68
CA CYS A 139 0.28 -5.53 5.01
C CYS A 139 0.56 -5.56 6.52
N THR A 140 -0.41 -5.13 7.34
CA THR A 140 -0.30 -5.21 8.81
C THR A 140 -0.26 -6.66 9.29
N LEU A 141 -1.12 -7.55 8.76
CA LEU A 141 -1.14 -8.96 9.12
C LEU A 141 0.20 -9.63 8.79
N VAL A 142 0.71 -9.46 7.57
CA VAL A 142 1.99 -10.08 7.18
C VAL A 142 3.16 -9.50 7.97
N TYR A 143 3.14 -8.21 8.32
CA TYR A 143 4.16 -7.61 9.19
C TYR A 143 4.14 -8.24 10.59
N LEU A 144 2.96 -8.38 11.19
CA LEU A 144 2.82 -8.97 12.53
C LEU A 144 3.23 -10.44 12.58
N ILE A 145 2.92 -11.21 11.52
CA ILE A 145 3.27 -12.64 11.44
C ILE A 145 4.76 -12.85 11.16
N SER A 146 5.35 -12.02 10.31
CA SER A 146 6.72 -12.22 9.82
C SER A 146 7.78 -11.49 10.62
N HIS A 147 7.38 -10.49 11.43
CA HIS A 147 8.29 -9.54 12.09
C HIS A 147 9.29 -8.87 11.12
N SER A 148 8.89 -8.75 9.86
CA SER A 148 9.68 -8.24 8.75
C SER A 148 8.86 -7.24 7.95
N LEU A 149 9.51 -6.17 7.48
CA LEU A 149 8.86 -5.22 6.57
C LEU A 149 8.75 -5.76 5.13
N TRP A 150 9.60 -6.72 4.74
CA TRP A 150 9.70 -7.15 3.34
C TRP A 150 8.39 -7.71 2.77
N PRO A 151 7.63 -8.58 3.46
CA PRO A 151 6.36 -9.06 2.94
C PRO A 151 5.35 -7.92 2.68
N ALA A 152 5.24 -6.97 3.61
CA ALA A 152 4.35 -5.83 3.48
C ALA A 152 4.78 -4.93 2.31
N ILE A 153 6.08 -4.63 2.19
CA ILE A 153 6.65 -3.84 1.09
C ILE A 153 6.34 -4.48 -0.26
N LEU A 154 6.57 -5.79 -0.41
CA LEU A 154 6.38 -6.48 -1.68
C LEU A 154 4.90 -6.62 -2.05
N ILE A 155 4.00 -6.87 -1.09
CA ILE A 155 2.55 -6.91 -1.32
C ILE A 155 2.04 -5.54 -1.78
N HIS A 156 2.44 -4.48 -1.08
CA HIS A 156 2.06 -3.12 -1.44
C HIS A 156 2.62 -2.75 -2.82
N TRP A 157 3.91 -3.00 -3.05
CA TRP A 157 4.57 -2.72 -4.33
C TRP A 157 3.88 -3.44 -5.50
N PHE A 158 3.67 -4.74 -5.36
CA PHE A 158 3.01 -5.54 -6.38
C PHE A 158 1.60 -5.03 -6.68
N THR A 159 0.85 -4.66 -5.65
CA THR A 159 -0.50 -4.09 -5.79
C THR A 159 -0.48 -2.79 -6.60
N ILE A 160 0.44 -1.86 -6.30
CA ILE A 160 0.59 -0.60 -7.04
C ILE A 160 1.01 -0.85 -8.49
N VAL A 161 1.94 -1.78 -8.71
CA VAL A 161 2.38 -2.18 -10.04
C VAL A 161 1.22 -2.72 -10.85
N VAL A 162 0.46 -3.70 -10.33
CA VAL A 162 -0.70 -4.28 -11.02
C VAL A 162 -1.74 -3.22 -11.33
N TRP A 163 -2.03 -2.33 -10.37
CA TRP A 163 -2.99 -1.24 -10.57
C TRP A 163 -2.57 -0.29 -11.71
N LYS A 164 -1.31 0.14 -11.74
CA LYS A 164 -0.79 1.03 -12.79
C LYS A 164 -0.64 0.33 -14.14
N LEU A 165 -0.31 -0.95 -14.16
CA LEU A 165 -0.13 -1.72 -15.41
C LEU A 165 -1.44 -2.10 -16.08
N PHE A 166 -2.49 -2.40 -15.31
CA PHE A 166 -3.69 -3.06 -15.85
C PHE A 166 -5.00 -2.34 -15.57
N TYR A 167 -5.02 -1.35 -14.68
CA TYR A 167 -6.26 -0.73 -14.19
C TYR A 167 -6.25 0.80 -14.28
N GLY A 168 -5.38 1.35 -15.14
CA GLY A 168 -5.33 2.78 -15.42
C GLY A 168 -4.92 3.64 -14.22
N GLY A 169 -4.20 3.08 -13.25
CA GLY A 169 -3.63 3.83 -12.15
C GLY A 169 -2.83 5.03 -12.67
N PRO A 170 -3.01 6.24 -12.10
CA PRO A 170 -2.28 7.43 -12.54
C PRO A 170 -0.78 7.17 -12.55
N ASP A 171 -0.08 7.64 -13.58
CA ASP A 171 1.38 7.53 -13.60
C ASP A 171 2.02 8.46 -12.56
N PHE A 172 3.34 8.36 -12.38
CA PHE A 172 4.06 9.24 -11.46
C PHE A 172 4.35 10.62 -12.09
N GLY A 173 3.48 11.11 -12.98
CA GLY A 173 3.72 12.33 -13.76
C GLY A 173 4.71 12.09 -14.92
N PHE A 174 4.76 10.88 -15.46
CA PHE A 174 5.61 10.58 -16.61
C PHE A 174 5.01 11.08 -17.93
N ASP A 175 3.72 11.37 -17.95
CA ASP A 175 3.00 11.92 -19.06
C ASP A 175 2.64 13.40 -18.79
N ASN A 176 3.23 14.29 -19.60
CA ASN A 176 2.91 15.72 -19.63
C ASN A 176 1.68 16.01 -20.50
N SER A 177 0.99 14.99 -21.00
CA SER A 177 -0.29 15.17 -21.69
C SER A 177 -1.24 15.98 -20.80
N PRO A 178 -1.93 16.99 -21.35
CA PRO A 178 -2.95 17.72 -20.58
C PRO A 178 -3.92 16.67 -20.03
N LYS A 179 -3.93 16.54 -18.69
CA LYS A 179 -4.79 15.59 -17.99
C LYS A 179 -6.21 15.89 -18.46
N ALA A 180 -6.77 14.98 -19.26
CA ALA A 180 -8.10 15.16 -19.82
C ALA A 180 -9.03 15.45 -18.64
N LEU A 181 -9.58 16.66 -18.61
CA LEU A 181 -10.65 17.03 -17.71
C LEU A 181 -11.77 16.03 -17.98
N VAL A 182 -11.92 15.06 -17.08
CA VAL A 182 -13.07 14.16 -17.09
C VAL A 182 -14.28 15.09 -16.95
N LYS A 183 -15.09 15.17 -18.01
CA LYS A 183 -16.36 15.88 -17.96
C LYS A 183 -17.15 15.33 -16.77
N THR A 184 -17.39 16.19 -15.80
CA THR A 184 -18.36 15.94 -14.74
C THR A 184 -19.73 15.81 -15.41
N GLY A 185 -20.22 14.58 -15.48
CA GLY A 185 -21.64 14.28 -15.65
C GLY A 185 -22.31 14.17 -14.29
#